data_AF-A0A836SHY2-F1
#
_entry.id   AF-A0A836SHY2-F1
#
_cell.length_a   1.000
_cell.length_b   1.000
_cell.length_c   1.000
_cell.angle_alpha   90.00
_cell.angle_beta   90.00
_cell.angle_gamma   90.00
#
_symmetry.space_group_name_H-M   'P 1'
#
loop_
_entity.id
_entity.type
_entity.pdbx_description
1 polymer ?
#
loop_
_entity_poly.entity_id
_entity_poly.type
_entity_poly.pdbx_seq_one_letter_code
_entity_poly.pdbx_strand_id
1 'polypeptide(L)' 'MICEVCSAVIAPLDQLRWLVKKLGPLAYGNPTLVLVGGRELKVVEPGVKSSSQDVLRQQRVSIACPRCRRKTSLAV' A
#
# COMPACT_ATOMS: atom_id res chain seq x y z
N MET A 1 3.63 3.52 -9.39
CA MET A 1 3.34 2.68 -8.20
C MET A 1 2.41 1.55 -8.59
N ILE A 2 2.74 0.32 -8.21
CA ILE A 2 2.03 -0.90 -8.61
C ILE A 2 1.37 -1.53 -7.38
N CYS A 3 0.16 -2.06 -7.55
CA CYS A 3 -0.56 -2.81 -6.53
C CYS A 3 0.12 -4.16 -6.25
N GLU A 4 0.42 -4.44 -4.99
CA GLU A 4 1.08 -5.68 -4.56
C GLU A 4 0.14 -6.89 -4.58
N VAL A 5 -1.17 -6.68 -4.74
CA VAL A 5 -2.20 -7.74 -4.77
C VAL A 5 -2.62 -8.14 -6.20
N CYS A 6 -2.80 -7.17 -7.10
CA CYS A 6 -3.29 -7.44 -8.47
C CYS A 6 -2.44 -6.84 -9.58
N SER A 7 -1.27 -6.28 -9.25
CA SER A 7 -0.32 -5.69 -10.20
C SER A 7 -0.85 -4.53 -11.05
N ALA A 8 -2.04 -3.99 -10.74
CA ALA A 8 -2.58 -2.80 -11.38
C ALA A 8 -1.72 -1.56 -11.06
N VAL A 9 -1.60 -0.66 -12.03
CA VAL A 9 -1.00 0.66 -11.83
C VAL A 9 -1.93 1.49 -10.93
N ILE A 10 -1.37 2.09 -9.87
CA ILE A 10 -2.11 2.91 -8.91
C ILE A 10 -1.95 4.39 -9.23
N ALA A 11 -0.72 4.89 -9.22
CA ALA A 11 -0.37 6.30 -9.39
C ALA A 11 1.14 6.47 -9.65
N PRO A 12 1.59 7.63 -10.18
CA PRO A 12 3.00 8.02 -10.14
C PRO A 12 3.56 8.04 -8.72
N LEU A 13 4.83 7.66 -8.54
CA LEU A 13 5.44 7.61 -7.21
C LEU A 13 5.55 9.01 -6.58
N ASP A 14 5.90 10.02 -7.38
CA ASP A 14 6.07 11.39 -6.90
C ASP A 14 4.76 12.02 -6.42
N GLN A 15 3.64 11.63 -7.03
CA GLN A 15 2.31 12.05 -6.54
C GLN A 15 2.04 11.51 -5.12
N LEU A 16 2.43 10.27 -4.84
CA LEU A 16 2.28 9.69 -3.50
C LEU A 16 3.23 10.34 -2.48
N ARG A 17 4.47 10.62 -2.88
CA ARG A 17 5.43 11.35 -2.03
C ARG A 17 4.94 12.75 -1.68
N TRP A 18 4.41 13.47 -2.66
CA TRP A 18 3.79 14.77 -2.43
C TRP A 18 2.60 14.66 -1.48
N LEU A 19 1.76 13.62 -1.62
CA LEU A 19 0.61 13.41 -0.75
C LEU A 19 1.02 13.11 0.70
N VAL A 20 2.05 12.28 0.91
CA VAL A 20 2.62 12.00 2.24
C VAL A 20 3.08 13.31 2.90
N LYS A 21 3.82 14.15 2.17
CA LYS A 21 4.28 15.46 2.67
C LYS A 21 3.11 16.40 2.97
N LYS A 22 2.11 16.45 2.10
CA LYS A 22 0.94 17.34 2.25
C LYS A 22 0.03 16.94 3.41
N LEU A 23 -0.19 15.65 3.64
CA LEU A 23 -1.06 15.14 4.69
C LEU A 23 -0.37 15.04 6.06
N GLY A 24 0.96 14.94 6.09
CA GLY A 24 1.72 14.82 7.34
C GLY A 24 1.22 13.63 8.18
N PRO A 25 0.88 13.83 9.47
CA PRO A 25 0.39 12.76 10.34
C PRO A 25 -0.86 12.02 9.82
N LEU A 26 -1.72 12.68 9.03
CA LEU A 26 -2.93 12.03 8.48
C LEU A 26 -2.60 10.94 7.47
N ALA A 27 -1.39 10.94 6.90
CA ALA A 27 -0.92 9.87 6.01
C ALA A 27 -0.91 8.50 6.71
N TYR A 28 -0.76 8.46 8.04
CA TYR A 28 -0.71 7.22 8.81
C TYR A 28 -2.03 6.44 8.86
N GLY A 29 -3.16 7.07 8.49
CA GLY A 29 -4.44 6.39 8.32
C GLY A 29 -4.57 5.56 7.03
N ASN A 30 -3.56 5.59 6.15
CA ASN A 30 -3.54 4.85 4.90
C ASN A 30 -2.28 3.98 4.80
N PRO A 31 -2.40 2.64 4.81
CA PRO A 31 -1.25 1.74 4.75
C PRO A 31 -0.33 2.00 3.55
N THR A 32 -0.88 2.38 2.39
CA THR A 32 -0.06 2.70 1.21
C THR A 32 0.81 3.93 1.44
N LEU A 33 0.28 4.96 2.11
CA LEU A 33 1.04 6.19 2.39
C LEU A 33 2.06 5.98 3.50
N VAL A 34 1.73 5.17 4.50
CA VAL A 34 2.69 4.71 5.53
C VAL A 34 3.89 4.04 4.88
N LEU A 35 3.64 3.06 4.01
CA LEU A 35 4.72 2.31 3.34
C LEU A 35 5.53 3.19 2.39
N VAL A 36 4.89 4.10 1.64
CA VAL A 36 5.61 5.04 0.76
C VAL A 36 6.50 5.97 1.58
N GLY A 37 5.98 6.56 2.67
CA GLY A 37 6.77 7.42 3.56
C GLY A 37 7.90 6.66 4.25
N GLY A 38 7.64 5.45 4.74
CA GLY A 38 8.65 4.61 5.39
C GLY A 38 9.75 4.13 4.44
N ARG A 39 9.46 3.93 3.14
CA ARG A 39 10.48 3.63 2.12
C ARG A 39 11.46 4.80 1.94
N GLU A 40 10.98 6.04 1.97
CA GLU A 40 11.86 7.24 1.91
C GLU A 40 12.77 7.33 3.14
N LEU A 41 12.28 6.91 4.30
CA LEU A 41 13.03 6.83 5.54
C LEU A 41 13.94 5.59 5.64
N LYS A 42 13.90 4.69 4.65
CA LYS A 42 14.63 3.42 4.61
C LYS A 42 14.32 2.49 5.81
N VAL A 43 13.09 2.56 6.33
CA VAL A 43 12.61 1.72 7.46
C VAL A 43 11.60 0.65 7.04
N VAL A 44 11.40 0.48 5.73
CA VAL A 44 10.45 -0.49 5.17
C VAL A 44 11.23 -1.52 4.38
N GLU A 45 11.16 -2.76 4.84
CA GLU A 45 11.70 -3.91 4.12
C GLU A 45 10.80 -4.27 2.91
N PRO A 46 11.37 -4.92 1.89
CA PRO A 46 10.56 -5.52 0.83
C PRO A 46 9.58 -6.52 1.44
N GLY A 47 8.28 -6.26 1.29
CA GLY A 47 7.23 -7.10 1.87
C GLY A 47 7.22 -8.53 1.31
N VAL A 48 6.72 -9.47 2.11
CA VAL A 48 6.53 -10.86 1.68
C VAL A 48 5.38 -10.94 0.70
N LYS A 49 5.65 -11.42 -0.53
CA LYS A 49 4.61 -11.70 -1.52
C LYS A 49 3.92 -13.02 -1.16
N SER A 50 2.59 -13.02 -1.15
CA SER A 50 1.83 -14.27 -1.02
C SER A 50 1.92 -15.08 -2.30
N SER A 51 2.11 -16.39 -2.18
CA SER A 51 1.97 -17.35 -3.28
C SER A 51 0.52 -17.72 -3.60
N SER A 52 -0.41 -17.38 -2.69
CA SER A 52 -1.84 -17.63 -2.90
C SER A 52 -2.43 -16.75 -4.00
N GLN A 53 -3.33 -17.33 -4.78
CA GLN A 53 -4.16 -16.62 -5.77
C GLN A 53 -5.32 -15.86 -5.11
N ASP A 54 -5.65 -16.20 -3.86
CA ASP A 54 -6.72 -15.55 -3.11
C ASP A 54 -6.27 -14.23 -2.47
N VAL A 55 -7.23 -13.34 -2.28
CA VAL A 55 -7.00 -12.09 -1.54
C VAL A 55 -7.03 -12.41 -0.06
N LEU A 56 -5.89 -12.25 0.61
CA LEU A 56 -5.72 -12.65 2.01
C LEU A 56 -5.86 -11.44 2.95
N ARG A 57 -6.35 -11.69 4.18
CA ARG A 57 -6.47 -10.67 5.23
C ARG A 57 -5.15 -9.95 5.52
N GLN A 58 -4.03 -10.66 5.48
CA GLN A 58 -2.69 -10.09 5.73
C GLN A 58 -2.28 -9.02 4.69
N GLN A 59 -2.86 -9.04 3.47
CA GLN A 59 -2.58 -8.05 2.44
C GLN A 59 -3.23 -6.68 2.72
N ARG A 60 -3.98 -6.51 3.82
CA ARG A 60 -4.59 -5.22 4.23
C ARG A 60 -3.56 -4.11 4.45
N VAL A 61 -2.33 -4.46 4.81
CA VAL A 61 -1.24 -3.50 5.04
C VAL A 61 -0.34 -3.30 3.82
N SER A 62 -0.53 -4.06 2.74
CA SER A 62 0.23 -3.93 1.50
C SER A 62 -0.08 -2.62 0.75
N ILE A 63 0.78 -2.26 -0.20
CA ILE A 63 0.42 -1.23 -1.17
C ILE A 63 -0.68 -1.77 -2.10
N ALA A 64 -1.89 -1.23 -1.96
CA ALA A 64 -3.07 -1.75 -2.64
C ALA A 64 -3.86 -0.65 -3.35
N CYS A 65 -4.37 -0.96 -4.54
CA CYS A 65 -5.34 -0.12 -5.23
C CYS A 65 -6.69 -0.09 -4.46
N PRO A 66 -7.57 0.91 -4.70
CA PRO A 66 -8.84 1.02 -3.98
C PRO A 66 -9.70 -0.25 -4.01
N ARG A 67 -9.70 -0.96 -5.14
CA ARG A 67 -10.41 -2.23 -5.33
C ARG A 67 -9.86 -3.33 -4.41
N CYS A 68 -8.54 -3.54 -4.41
CA CYS A 68 -7.91 -4.55 -3.58
C CYS A 68 -8.00 -4.20 -2.10
N ARG A 69 -7.83 -2.92 -1.73
CA ARG A 69 -7.98 -2.44 -0.35
C ARG A 69 -9.35 -2.79 0.22
N ARG A 70 -10.43 -2.61 -0.55
CA ARG A 70 -11.78 -3.03 -0.13
C ARG A 70 -11.87 -4.55 0.06
N LYS A 71 -11.38 -5.34 -0.91
CA LYS A 71 -11.40 -6.80 -0.84
C LYS A 71 -10.62 -7.34 0.36
N THR A 72 -9.40 -6.85 0.59
CA THR A 72 -8.57 -7.27 1.73
C THR A 72 -9.24 -6.96 3.05
N SER A 73 -9.94 -5.82 3.17
CA SER A 73 -10.69 -5.44 4.39
C SER A 73 -11.91 -6.32 4.67
N LEU A 74 -12.44 -7.01 3.66
CA LEU A 74 -13.56 -7.94 3.79
C LEU A 74 -13.11 -9.41 3.87
N ALA A 75 -11.86 -9.71 3.49
CA ALA A 75 -11.28 -11.04 3.60
C ALA A 75 -11.17 -11.43 5.08
N VAL A 76 -11.75 -12.60 5.41
CA VAL A 76 -11.73 -13.22 6.74
C VAL A 76 -10.49 -14.09 6.87
#